data_AF-A0A956H6U4-F1
#
_entry.id   AF-A0A956H6U4-F1
#
_cell.length_a   1.000
_cell.length_b   1.000
_cell.length_c   1.000
_cell.angle_alpha   90.00
_cell.angle_beta   90.00
_cell.angle_gamma   90.00
#
_symmetry.space_group_name_H-M   'P 1'
#
loop_
_entity.id
_entity.type
_entity.pdbx_description
1 polymer ?
#
loop_
_entity_poly.entity_id
_entity_poly.type
_entity_poly.pdbx_seq_one_letter_code
_entity_poly.pdbx_strand_id
1 'polypeptide(L)' 'KQFGGFYLGSIGGPAARLAAECIKSVEVIEYPELGMEAIWKIRVENFPAFIIIDDKGNDFFAGIAAHSLPVVK' A
#
# COMPACT_ATOMS: atom_id res chain seq x y z
N LYS A 1 -1.48 -9.57 -13.21
CA LYS A 1 -2.03 -10.32 -14.36
C LYS A 1 -1.86 -11.83 -14.27
N GLN A 2 -0.63 -12.39 -14.37
CA GLN A 2 -0.42 -13.84 -14.44
C GLN A 2 -1.03 -14.66 -13.29
N PHE A 3 -1.01 -14.11 -12.06
CA PHE A 3 -1.45 -14.80 -10.85
C PHE A 3 -2.75 -14.24 -10.25
N GLY A 4 -3.51 -13.42 -10.98
CA GLY A 4 -4.79 -12.87 -10.48
C GLY A 4 -4.69 -11.89 -9.31
N GLY A 5 -3.50 -11.35 -9.01
CA GLY A 5 -3.30 -10.41 -7.89
C GLY A 5 -3.69 -8.96 -8.19
N PHE A 6 -3.90 -8.19 -7.12
CA PHE A 6 -4.23 -6.77 -7.12
C PHE A 6 -3.24 -5.98 -6.27
N TYR A 7 -2.92 -4.74 -6.68
CA TYR A 7 -2.17 -3.80 -5.87
C TYR A 7 -3.09 -2.69 -5.39
N LEU A 8 -3.25 -2.58 -4.07
CA LEU A 8 -4.06 -1.56 -3.43
C LEU A 8 -3.16 -0.46 -2.87
N GLY A 9 -3.35 0.77 -3.34
CA GLY A 9 -2.63 1.95 -2.87
C GLY A 9 -3.40 2.65 -1.76
N SER A 10 -2.78 2.78 -0.59
CA SER A 10 -3.27 3.67 0.47
C SER A 10 -2.69 5.07 0.33
N ILE A 11 -3.27 6.03 1.04
CA ILE A 11 -2.77 7.41 1.05
C ILE A 11 -1.52 7.48 1.94
N GLY A 12 -0.40 7.92 1.38
CA GLY A 12 0.83 8.19 2.13
C GLY A 12 0.76 9.51 2.91
N GLY A 13 1.30 9.53 4.13
CA GLY A 13 1.34 10.72 5.00
C GLY A 13 0.47 10.65 6.27
N PRO A 14 -0.83 10.33 6.22
CA PRO A 14 -1.73 10.42 7.38
C PRO A 14 -1.64 9.21 8.33
N ALA A 15 -0.42 8.77 8.68
CA ALA A 15 -0.19 7.57 9.48
C ALA A 15 -0.87 7.62 10.86
N ALA A 16 -0.82 8.76 11.56
CA ALA A 16 -1.45 8.93 12.87
C ALA A 16 -2.97 8.75 12.81
N ARG A 17 -3.62 9.25 11.75
CA ARG A 17 -5.07 9.08 11.55
C ARG A 17 -5.42 7.63 11.22
N LEU A 18 -4.65 6.98 10.36
CA LEU A 18 -4.84 5.56 10.04
C LEU A 18 -4.69 4.68 11.30
N ALA A 19 -3.69 4.97 12.14
CA ALA A 19 -3.48 4.25 13.38
C ALA A 19 -4.64 4.42 14.36
N ALA A 20 -5.15 5.65 14.51
CA ALA A 20 -6.26 5.94 15.44
C ALA A 20 -7.61 5.41 14.95
N GLU A 21 -7.92 5.58 13.66
CA GLU A 21 -9.27 5.37 13.12
C GLU A 21 -9.42 3.98 12.49
N CYS A 22 -8.38 3.41 11.87
CA CYS A 22 -8.49 2.21 11.05
C CYS A 22 -7.85 0.96 11.67
N ILE A 23 -6.74 1.08 12.42
CA ILE A 23 -6.03 -0.07 13.01
C ILE A 23 -6.70 -0.48 14.33
N LYS A 24 -7.09 -1.75 14.44
CA LYS A 24 -7.85 -2.28 15.59
C LYS A 24 -7.07 -3.27 16.45
N SER A 25 -6.04 -3.90 15.89
CA SER A 25 -5.10 -4.73 16.65
C SER A 25 -3.79 -4.86 15.88
N VAL A 26 -2.70 -5.08 16.62
CA VAL A 26 -1.34 -5.28 16.11
C VAL A 26 -0.69 -6.42 16.90
N GLU A 27 -0.21 -7.44 16.19
CA GLU A 27 0.43 -8.62 16.78
C GLU A 27 1.68 -8.97 15.96
N VAL A 28 2.81 -9.24 16.64
CA VAL A 28 4.02 -9.77 15.98
C VAL A 28 3.81 -11.25 15.71
N ILE A 29 4.03 -11.69 14.47
CA ILE A 29 3.90 -13.09 14.06
C ILE A 29 5.25 -13.76 13.94
N GLU A 30 6.22 -13.09 13.30
CA GLU A 30 7.56 -13.65 13.06
C GLU A 30 8.63 -12.56 13.08
N TYR A 31 9.87 -12.96 13.40
CA TYR A 31 11.08 -12.12 13.43
C TYR A 31 11.01 -10.88 14.35
N PRO A 32 10.67 -11.03 15.66
CA PRO A 32 10.59 -9.90 16.59
C PRO A 32 11.90 -9.12 16.74
N GLU A 33 13.04 -9.76 16.48
CA GLU A 33 14.37 -9.15 16.51
C GLU A 33 14.56 -8.05 15.45
N LEU A 34 13.75 -8.03 14.39
CA LEU A 34 13.78 -6.98 13.35
C LEU A 34 13.07 -5.68 13.78
N GLY A 35 12.52 -5.64 14.99
CA GLY A 35 11.86 -4.44 15.53
C GLY A 35 10.67 -4.02 14.67
N MET A 36 10.69 -2.79 14.14
CA MET A 36 9.60 -2.26 13.32
C MET A 36 9.41 -2.98 11.97
N GLU A 37 10.43 -3.72 11.52
CA GLU A 37 10.42 -4.47 10.25
C GLU A 37 9.92 -5.92 10.38
N ALA A 38 9.53 -6.35 11.59
CA ALA A 38 8.98 -7.69 11.85
C ALA A 38 7.71 -7.98 11.01
N ILE A 39 7.29 -9.25 10.95
CA ILE A 39 6.01 -9.61 10.31
C ILE A 39 4.89 -9.33 11.29
N TRP A 40 3.98 -8.42 10.92
CA TRP A 40 2.85 -8.01 11.76
C TRP A 40 1.54 -8.53 11.19
N LYS A 41 0.70 -9.09 12.07
CA LYS A 41 -0.71 -9.31 11.80
C LYS A 41 -1.51 -8.15 12.37
N ILE A 42 -2.13 -7.39 11.48
CA ILE A 42 -2.99 -6.27 11.85
C ILE A 42 -4.45 -6.57 11.51
N ARG A 43 -5.36 -6.10 12.35
CA ARG A 43 -6.79 -6.04 12.03
C ARG A 43 -7.15 -4.61 11.70
N VAL A 44 -7.80 -4.39 10.56
CA VAL A 44 -8.22 -3.06 10.12
C VAL A 44 -9.72 -3.01 9.85
N GLU A 45 -10.32 -1.84 10.03
CA GLU A 45 -11.69 -1.56 9.64
C GLU A 45 -11.73 -0.24 8.87
N ASN A 46 -12.53 -0.19 7.79
CA ASN A 46 -12.70 1.00 6.95
C ASN A 46 -11.37 1.63 6.47
N PHE A 47 -10.39 0.79 6.12
CA PHE A 47 -9.07 1.24 5.69
C PHE A 47 -9.13 1.74 4.23
N PRO A 48 -8.84 3.02 3.96
CA PRO A 48 -8.97 3.58 2.62
C PRO A 48 -7.85 3.10 1.70
N ALA A 49 -8.23 2.62 0.52
CA ALA A 49 -7.32 2.25 -0.56
C ALA A 49 -7.98 2.37 -1.93
N PHE A 50 -7.14 2.48 -2.96
CA PHE A 50 -7.52 2.47 -4.37
C PHE A 50 -6.91 1.25 -5.06
N ILE A 51 -7.60 0.68 -6.06
CA ILE A 51 -6.98 -0.29 -6.95
C ILE A 51 -6.04 0.47 -7.88
N ILE A 52 -4.74 0.23 -7.73
CA ILE A 52 -3.70 0.86 -8.57
C ILE A 52 -3.36 -0.06 -9.73
N ILE A 53 -3.16 -1.35 -9.46
CA ILE A 53 -2.94 -2.38 -10.49
C ILE A 53 -3.98 -3.46 -10.30
N ASP A 54 -4.62 -3.87 -11.41
CA ASP A 54 -5.58 -4.95 -11.41
C ASP A 54 -5.01 -6.28 -11.96
N ASP A 55 -5.83 -7.32 -11.87
CA ASP A 55 -5.53 -8.65 -12.36
C ASP A 55 -5.52 -8.77 -13.89
N LYS A 56 -5.87 -7.72 -14.64
CA LYS A 56 -5.99 -7.72 -16.11
C LYS A 56 -4.81 -7.04 -16.80
N GLY A 57 -3.95 -6.39 -16.02
CA GLY A 57 -2.77 -5.67 -16.48
C GLY A 57 -3.01 -4.17 -16.65
N ASN A 58 -4.08 -3.63 -16.08
CA ASN A 58 -4.28 -2.19 -16.00
C ASN A 58 -3.46 -1.61 -14.86
N ASP A 59 -2.84 -0.45 -15.10
CA ASP A 59 -2.07 0.31 -14.12
C ASP A 59 -2.52 1.77 -14.16
N PHE A 60 -2.99 2.28 -13.01
CA PHE A 60 -3.48 3.65 -12.82
C PHE A 60 -2.44 4.72 -13.20
N PHE A 61 -1.14 4.45 -13.01
CA PHE A 61 -0.08 5.44 -13.23
C PHE A 61 0.58 5.37 -14.61
N ALA A 62 0.27 4.36 -15.42
CA ALA A 62 0.95 4.12 -16.71
C ALA A 62 0.90 5.33 -17.67
N GLY A 63 -0.21 6.07 -17.70
CA GLY A 63 -0.36 7.25 -18.56
C GLY A 63 0.39 8.50 -18.08
N ILE A 64 0.70 8.58 -16.77
CA ILE A 64 1.37 9.73 -16.15
C ILE A 64 2.89 9.56 -16.24
N ALA A 65 3.40 8.35 -16.00
CA ALA A 65 4.83 8.05 -16.09
C ALA A 65 5.40 8.25 -17.51
N ALA A 66 4.58 8.05 -18.55
CA ALA A 66 4.97 8.25 -19.93
C ALA A 66 5.11 9.73 -20.35
N HIS A 67 4.57 10.67 -19.58
CA HIS A 67 4.56 12.11 -19.88
C HIS A 67 5.44 12.93 -18.92
N SER A 68 6.43 12.32 -18.28
CA SER A 68 7.43 13.08 -17.51
C SER A 68 8.08 14.12 -18.44
N LEU A 69 7.77 15.39 -18.17
CA LEU A 69 8.34 16.55 -18.85
C LEU A 69 9.86 16.39 -18.93
N PRO A 70 10.51 16.79 -20.04
CA PRO A 70 11.96 16.72 -20.15
C PRO A 70 12.56 17.51 -18.99
N VAL A 71 13.19 16.80 -18.04
CA VAL A 71 14.02 17.43 -17.03
C VAL A 71 15.15 18.09 -17.80
N VAL A 72 15.11 19.42 -17.90
CA VAL A 72 16.20 20.23 -18.47
C VAL A 72 17.43 19.92 -17.63
N LYS A 73 18.35 19.15 -18.22
CA LYS A 73 19.73 19.04 -17.71
C LYS A 73 20.46 20.35 -17.96
#